data_AF-A0A2J6GYJ0-F1
#
_entry.id   AF-A0A2J6GYJ0-F1
#
_cell.length_a   1.000
_cell.length_b   1.000
_cell.length_c   1.000
_cell.angle_alpha   90.00
_cell.angle_beta   90.00
_cell.angle_gamma   90.00
#
_symmetry.space_group_name_H-M   'P 1'
#
loop_
_entity.id
_entity.type
_entity.pdbx_description
1 polymer ?
#
loop_
_entity_poly.entity_id
_entity_poly.type
_entity_poly.pdbx_seq_one_letter_code
_entity_poly.pdbx_strand_id
1 'polypeptide(L)' 'MKHILKCENCKEYTISEKCPRCDGKAVTPKPAKYSPQDKYAKYRRIAKGMDK' A
#
# COMPACT_ATOMS: atom_id res chain seq x y z
N MET A 1 14.12 6.87 -8.99
CA MET A 1 14.12 5.76 -8.01
C MET A 1 13.30 4.61 -8.59
N LYS A 2 13.87 3.40 -8.72
CA LYS A 2 13.11 2.23 -9.20
C LYS A 2 12.36 1.63 -8.01
N HIS A 3 11.03 1.80 -7.99
CA HIS A 3 10.17 1.23 -6.95
C HIS A 3 9.62 -0.10 -7.47
N ILE A 4 9.79 -1.16 -6.69
CA ILE A 4 9.12 -2.44 -6.95
C ILE A 4 7.65 -2.24 -6.58
N LEU A 5 6.76 -2.45 -7.54
CA LEU A 5 5.32 -2.44 -7.38
C LEU A 5 4.80 -3.88 -7.44
N LYS A 6 3.62 -4.10 -6.85
CA LYS A 6 2.93 -5.37 -6.84
C LYS A 6 1.51 -5.16 -7.35
N CYS A 7 1.09 -6.01 -8.28
CA CYS A 7 -0.29 -5.98 -8.76
C CYS A 7 -1.26 -6.40 -7.65
N GLU A 8 -2.32 -5.63 -7.45
CA GLU A 8 -3.36 -5.97 -6.46
C GLU A 8 -4.21 -7.17 -6.89
N ASN A 9 -4.34 -7.41 -8.20
CA ASN A 9 -5.18 -8.48 -8.75
C ASN A 9 -4.44 -9.83 -8.81
N CYS A 10 -3.32 -9.90 -9.54
CA CYS A 10 -2.58 -11.16 -9.76
C CYS A 10 -1.35 -11.35 -8.87
N LYS A 11 -1.00 -10.37 -8.02
CA LYS A 11 0.15 -10.40 -7.10
C LYS A 11 1.54 -10.46 -7.76
N GLU A 12 1.62 -10.33 -9.08
CA GLU A 12 2.88 -10.23 -9.84
C GLU A 12 3.64 -8.95 -9.47
N TYR A 13 4.97 -9.03 -9.38
CA TYR A 13 5.82 -7.86 -9.19
C TYR A 13 6.16 -7.20 -10.52
N THR A 14 6.18 -5.88 -10.55
CA THR A 14 6.49 -5.09 -11.73
C THR A 14 7.17 -3.77 -11.33
N ILE A 15 7.80 -3.10 -12.29
CA ILE A 15 8.35 -1.74 -12.12
C ILE A 15 7.40 -0.70 -12.76
N SER A 16 6.42 -1.17 -13.53
CA SER A 16 5.43 -0.34 -14.22
C SER A 16 4.17 -0.16 -13.37
N GLU A 17 3.47 0.96 -13.54
CA GLU A 17 2.21 1.24 -12.83
C GLU A 17 1.08 0.27 -13.18
N LYS A 18 1.16 -0.35 -14.37
CA LYS A 18 0.26 -1.39 -14.84
C LYS A 18 0.92 -2.76 -14.81
N CYS A 19 0.14 -3.77 -14.46
CA CYS A 19 0.58 -5.15 -14.51
C CYS A 19 0.65 -5.65 -15.96
N PRO A 20 1.80 -6.20 -16.41
CA PRO A 20 1.94 -6.71 -17.77
C PRO A 20 1.12 -8.00 -18.04
N ARG A 21 0.59 -8.66 -17.00
CA ARG A 21 -0.17 -9.91 -17.14
C ARG A 21 -1.68 -9.71 -17.18
N CYS A 22 -2.21 -8.74 -16.43
CA CYS A 22 -3.65 -8.59 -16.23
C CYS A 22 -4.15 -7.15 -16.38
N ASP A 23 -3.30 -6.21 -16.80
CA ASP A 23 -3.53 -4.76 -16.86
C ASP A 23 -3.97 -4.10 -15.53
N GLY A 24 -4.01 -4.87 -14.44
CA GLY A 24 -4.38 -4.39 -13.11
C GLY A 24 -3.38 -3.37 -12.55
N LYS A 25 -3.87 -2.52 -11.64
CA LYS A 25 -3.06 -1.49 -10.99
C LYS A 25 -1.98 -2.13 -10.12
N ALA A 26 -0.74 -1.65 -10.27
CA ALA A 26 0.39 -2.05 -9.44
C ALA A 26 0.67 -0.98 -8.39
N VAL A 27 0.73 -1.39 -7.13
CA VAL A 27 0.90 -0.48 -5.98
C VAL A 27 2.16 -0.83 -5.20
N THR A 28 2.65 0.09 -4.38
CA THR A 28 3.80 -0.18 -3.53
C THR A 28 3.45 -1.28 -2.51
N PRO A 29 4.17 -2.41 -2.49
CA PRO A 29 3.96 -3.46 -1.49
C PRO A 29 4.56 -3.07 -0.13
N LYS A 30 5.43 -2.05 -0.09
CA LYS A 30 6.09 -1.62 1.15
C LYS A 30 5.05 -0.97 2.07
N PRO A 31 4.98 -1.39 3.35
CA PRO A 31 4.09 -0.76 4.31
C PRO A 31 4.54 0.69 4.59
N ALA A 32 3.63 1.47 5.15
CA ALA A 32 3.98 2.78 5.70
C ALA A 32 5.04 2.61 6.82
N LYS A 33 5.97 3.57 6.92
CA LYS A 33 6.98 3.58 7.98
C LYS A 33 6.31 3.68 9.35
N TYR A 34 6.76 2.87 10.29
CA TYR A 34 6.35 2.97 11.69
C TYR A 34 7.01 4.17 12.38
N SER A 35 6.28 4.84 13.27
CA SER A 35 6.79 5.90 14.14
C SER A 35 6.23 5.68 15.54
N PRO A 36 7.06 5.65 16.60
CA PRO A 36 6.56 5.53 17.98
C PRO A 36 5.67 6.70 18.41
N GLN A 37 5.94 7.92 17.93
CA GLN A 37 5.16 9.11 18.29
C GLN A 37 3.83 9.24 17.56
N ASP A 38 3.71 8.65 16.35
CA ASP A 38 2.52 8.59 15.50
C ASP A 38 1.38 9.59 15.83
N LYS A 39 1.59 10.85 15.45
CA LYS A 39 0.66 11.97 15.71
C LYS A 39 -0.77 11.71 15.20
N TYR A 40 -0.92 10.85 14.19
CA TYR A 40 -2.21 10.56 13.55
C TYR A 40 -2.81 9.20 13.96
N ALA A 41 -2.26 8.55 15.00
CA ALA A 41 -2.75 7.25 15.48
C ALA A 41 -4.26 7.24 15.77
N LYS A 42 -4.76 8.28 16.45
CA LYS A 42 -6.19 8.43 16.78
C LYS A 42 -7.05 8.45 15.53
N TYR A 43 -6.77 9.36 14.60
CA TYR A 43 -7.52 9.50 13.35
C TYR A 43 -7.47 8.23 12.49
N ARG A 44 -6.33 7.53 12.46
CA ARG A 44 -6.21 6.27 11.73
C ARG A 44 -7.06 5.15 12.33
N ARG A 45 -7.27 5.10 13.66
CA ARG A 45 -8.16 4.13 14.32
C ARG A 45 -9.63 4.45 14.03
N ILE A 46 -10.01 5.72 14.11
CA ILE A 46 -11.35 6.20 13.75
C ILE A 46 -11.67 5.85 12.30
N ALA A 47 -10.76 6.16 11.36
CA ALA A 47 -10.96 5.86 9.93
C ALA A 47 -11.04 4.35 9.63
N LYS A 48 -10.49 3.50 10.51
CA LYS A 48 -10.63 2.04 10.43
C LYS A 48 -11.88 1.51 11.14
N GLY A 49 -12.67 2.36 11.78
CA GLY A 49 -13.85 1.96 12.56
C GLY A 49 -13.50 1.19 13.84
N MET A 50 -12.30 1.41 14.40
CA MET A 50 -11.82 0.71 15.60
C MET A 50 -12.15 1.45 16.91
N ASP A 51 -12.80 2.62 16.83
CA ASP A 51 -13.36 3.33 17.98
C ASP A 51 -14.71 2.68 18.33
N LYS A 52 -14.72 1.82 19.35
CA LYS A 52 -15.90 1.33 20.06
C LYS A 52 -15.83 1.80 21.50
#